data_AF-A0A366HGV5-F1
#
_entry.id   AF-A0A366HGV5-F1
#
_cell.length_a   1.000
_cell.length_b   1.000
_cell.length_c   1.000
_cell.angle_alpha   90.00
_cell.angle_beta   90.00
_cell.angle_gamma   90.00
#
_symmetry.space_group_name_H-M   'P 1'
#
loop_
_entity.id
_entity.type
_entity.pdbx_description
1 polymer ?
#
loop_
_entity_poly.entity_id
_entity_poly.type
_entity_poly.pdbx_seq_one_letter_code
_entity_poly.pdbx_strand_id
1 'polypeptide(L)'
;MNALVEQYWARALKIARQHETGEIDFADLTGLSDEYSASFTEQLNELPEALRTAQGTALEAKLQQAIGDDNTSEHTRQALNELLISINRTPIY
;
A
#
# COMPACT_ATOMS: atom_id res chain seq x y z
N MET A 1 -2.99 7.56 17.34
CA MET A 1 -3.50 7.68 15.95
C MET A 1 -2.30 7.61 15.02
N ASN A 2 -2.28 6.62 14.13
CA ASN A 2 -1.16 6.35 13.22
C ASN A 2 -1.35 7.13 11.92
N ALA A 3 -1.13 8.44 11.95
CA ALA A 3 -1.41 9.34 10.83
C ALA A 3 -0.76 8.90 9.51
N LEU A 4 0.47 8.37 9.57
CA LEU A 4 1.16 7.80 8.41
C LEU A 4 0.38 6.62 7.81
N VAL A 5 0.00 5.64 8.64
CA VAL A 5 -0.77 4.47 8.20
C VAL A 5 -2.11 4.89 7.60
N GLU A 6 -2.78 5.88 8.18
CA GLU A 6 -4.08 6.37 7.66
C GLU A 6 -3.93 7.09 6.32
N GLN A 7 -2.89 7.90 6.15
CA GLN A 7 -2.59 8.58 4.89
C GLN A 7 -2.28 7.57 3.77
N TYR A 8 -1.41 6.60 4.04
CA TYR A 8 -1.02 5.59 3.05
C TYR A 8 -2.17 4.63 2.76
N TRP A 9 -2.97 4.29 3.77
CA TRP A 9 -4.21 3.56 3.58
C TRP A 9 -5.19 4.28 2.65
N ALA A 10 -5.42 5.58 2.86
CA ALA A 10 -6.30 6.36 1.99
C ALA A 10 -5.79 6.42 0.54
N ARG A 11 -4.46 6.50 0.35
CA ARG A 11 -3.82 6.45 -0.96
C ARG A 11 -3.99 5.07 -1.62
N ALA A 12 -3.82 3.98 -0.86
CA ALA A 12 -4.04 2.63 -1.36
C ALA A 12 -5.49 2.41 -1.84
N LEU A 13 -6.48 2.87 -1.06
CA LEU A 13 -7.88 2.83 -1.46
C LEU A 13 -8.16 3.63 -2.74
N LYS A 14 -7.51 4.79 -2.89
CA LYS A 14 -7.65 5.60 -4.11
C LYS A 14 -7.12 4.84 -5.34
N ILE A 15 -5.91 4.28 -5.26
CA ILE A 15 -5.29 3.51 -6.34
C ILE A 15 -6.18 2.30 -6.69
N ALA A 16 -6.65 1.57 -5.67
CA ALA A 16 -7.50 0.41 -5.88
C ALA A 16 -8.83 0.76 -6.56
N ARG A 17 -9.45 1.88 -6.17
CA ARG A 17 -10.64 2.39 -6.83
C ARG A 17 -10.38 2.82 -8.27
N GLN A 18 -9.26 3.47 -8.55
CA GLN A 18 -8.90 3.88 -9.92
C GLN A 18 -8.64 2.67 -10.83
N HIS A 19 -8.03 1.60 -10.28
CA HIS A 19 -7.86 0.34 -11.01
C HIS A 19 -9.20 -0.37 -11.23
N GLU A 20 -10.09 -0.37 -10.23
CA GLU A 20 -11.44 -0.93 -10.34
C GLU A 20 -12.31 -0.20 -11.37
N THR A 21 -12.23 1.13 -11.44
CA THR A 21 -12.99 1.94 -12.41
C THR A 21 -12.40 1.92 -13.82
N GLY A 22 -11.23 1.28 -14.00
CA GLY A 22 -10.49 1.27 -15.27
C GLY A 22 -9.87 2.64 -15.63
N GLU A 23 -9.69 3.53 -14.65
CA GLU A 23 -8.97 4.79 -14.83
C GLU A 23 -7.46 4.58 -15.01
N ILE A 24 -6.92 3.47 -14.49
CA ILE A 24 -5.53 3.05 -14.68
C ILE A 24 -5.49 1.58 -15.10
N ASP A 25 -4.63 1.27 -16.06
CA ASP A 25 -4.36 -0.12 -16.45
C ASP A 25 -3.36 -0.78 -15.48
N PHE A 26 -3.24 -2.10 -15.55
CA PHE A 26 -2.35 -2.87 -14.67
C PHE A 26 -0.86 -2.43 -14.78
N ALA A 27 -0.41 -2.00 -15.96
CA ALA A 27 0.96 -1.51 -16.15
C ALA A 27 1.22 -0.23 -15.33
N ASP A 28 0.25 0.68 -15.30
CA ASP A 28 0.32 1.90 -14.50
C ASP A 28 0.20 1.59 -13.01
N LEU A 29 -0.59 0.58 -12.64
CA LEU A 29 -0.69 0.09 -11.26
C LEU A 29 0.67 -0.36 -10.70
N THR A 30 1.49 -1.07 -11.49
CA THR A 30 2.84 -1.47 -11.03
C THR A 30 3.73 -0.27 -10.78
N GLY A 31 3.77 0.71 -11.69
CA GLY A 31 4.56 1.94 -11.51
C GLY A 31 4.10 2.76 -10.30
N LEU A 32 2.77 2.93 -10.15
CA LEU A 32 2.19 3.59 -8.99
C LEU A 32 2.48 2.84 -7.68
N SER A 33 2.57 1.51 -7.72
CA SER A 33 2.90 0.69 -6.56
C SER A 33 4.36 0.85 -6.13
N ASP A 34 5.29 1.00 -7.08
CA ASP A 34 6.70 1.32 -6.79
C ASP A 34 6.85 2.75 -6.23
N GLU A 35 6.15 3.74 -6.79
CA GLU A 35 6.13 5.10 -6.23
C GLU A 35 5.51 5.15 -4.83
N TYR A 36 4.46 4.34 -4.62
CA TYR A 36 3.80 4.22 -3.33
C TYR A 36 4.74 3.65 -2.27
N SER A 37 5.48 2.58 -2.59
CA SER A 37 6.42 1.96 -1.66
C SER A 37 7.64 2.84 -1.40
N ALA A 38 8.22 3.45 -2.43
CA ALA A 38 9.34 4.38 -2.29
C ALA A 38 8.99 5.53 -1.34
N SER A 39 7.87 6.22 -1.59
CA SER A 39 7.36 7.30 -0.75
C SER A 39 7.08 6.83 0.68
N PHE A 40 6.52 5.63 0.85
CA PHE A 40 6.25 5.06 2.17
C PHE A 40 7.55 4.80 2.94
N THR A 41 8.53 4.17 2.31
CA THR A 41 9.84 3.88 2.89
C THR A 41 10.59 5.16 3.25
N GLU A 42 10.53 6.20 2.42
CA GLU A 42 11.12 7.51 2.74
C GLU A 42 10.51 8.09 4.02
N GLN A 43 9.19 8.21 4.10
CA GLN A 43 8.52 8.74 5.30
C GLN A 43 8.69 7.83 6.52
N LEU A 44 8.76 6.52 6.32
CA LEU A 44 9.04 5.56 7.38
C LEU A 44 10.46 5.78 7.93
N ASN A 45 11.44 6.04 7.08
CA ASN A 45 12.82 6.32 7.50
C ASN A 45 12.97 7.66 8.24
N GLU A 46 12.09 8.63 8.01
CA GLU A 46 12.03 9.87 8.79
C GLU A 46 11.52 9.65 10.23
N LEU A 47 10.85 8.53 10.51
CA LEU A 47 10.39 8.19 11.85
C LEU A 47 11.51 7.57 12.71
N PRO A 48 11.41 7.69 14.05
CA PRO A 48 12.26 6.95 14.99
C PRO A 48 12.19 5.45 14.75
N GLU A 49 13.32 4.74 14.85
CA GLU A 49 13.42 3.29 14.62
C GLU A 49 12.37 2.47 15.40
N ALA A 50 12.08 2.87 16.65
CA ALA A 50 11.06 2.26 17.49
C ALA A 50 9.64 2.32 16.88
N LEU A 51 9.34 3.31 16.04
CA LEU A 51 8.06 3.48 15.37
C LEU A 51 8.06 2.91 13.95
N ARG A 52 9.21 2.75 13.29
CA ARG A 52 9.29 2.23 11.90
C ARG A 52 8.63 0.87 11.78
N THR A 53 9.03 -0.07 12.63
CA THR A 53 8.46 -1.43 12.63
C THR A 53 6.97 -1.39 12.94
N ALA A 54 6.56 -0.62 13.95
CA ALA A 54 5.15 -0.53 14.34
C ALA A 54 4.25 0.05 13.23
N GLN A 55 4.69 1.10 12.52
CA GLN A 55 3.94 1.71 11.43
C GLN A 55 3.94 0.81 10.17
N GLY A 56 5.07 0.20 9.83
CA GLY A 56 5.19 -0.76 8.73
C GLY A 56 4.25 -1.95 8.90
N THR A 57 4.33 -2.62 10.05
CA THR A 57 3.45 -3.75 10.37
C THR A 57 1.97 -3.34 10.45
N ALA A 58 1.67 -2.14 10.95
CA ALA A 58 0.29 -1.66 11.01
C ALA A 58 -0.33 -1.41 9.61
N LEU A 59 0.44 -0.87 8.66
CA LEU A 59 -0.02 -0.69 7.28
C LEU A 59 -0.17 -2.04 6.57
N GLU A 60 0.82 -2.93 6.72
CA GLU A 60 0.79 -4.28 6.18
C GLU A 60 -0.46 -5.05 6.65
N ALA A 61 -0.69 -5.10 7.96
CA ALA A 61 -1.84 -5.79 8.53
C ALA A 61 -3.16 -5.24 7.99
N LYS A 62 -3.25 -3.92 7.78
CA LYS A 62 -4.45 -3.27 7.25
C LYS A 62 -4.70 -3.63 5.77
N LEU A 63 -3.65 -3.67 4.96
CA LEU A 63 -3.74 -4.14 3.57
C LEU A 63 -4.16 -5.62 3.51
N GLN A 64 -3.52 -6.47 4.31
CA GLN A 64 -3.85 -7.90 4.39
C GLN A 64 -5.30 -8.14 4.82
N GLN A 65 -5.79 -7.41 5.82
CA GLN A 65 -7.19 -7.49 6.26
C GLN A 65 -8.16 -7.13 5.15
N ALA A 66 -7.90 -6.06 4.40
CA ALA A 66 -8.77 -5.63 3.31
C ALA A 66 -8.74 -6.59 2.11
N ILE A 67 -7.58 -7.17 1.81
CA ILE A 67 -7.42 -8.21 0.77
C ILE A 67 -8.24 -9.46 1.13
N GLY A 68 -8.23 -9.85 2.41
CA GLY A 68 -8.95 -11.02 2.92
C GLY A 68 -10.46 -10.80 3.15
N ASP A 69 -10.97 -9.59 2.96
CA ASP A 69 -12.41 -9.31 3.08
C ASP A 69 -13.15 -9.85 1.84
N ASP A 70 -14.19 -10.67 2.08
CA ASP A 70 -15.05 -11.23 1.04
C ASP A 70 -15.85 -10.17 0.27
N ASN A 71 -16.06 -8.98 0.85
CA ASN A 71 -16.75 -7.87 0.19
C ASN A 71 -15.85 -7.08 -0.76
N THR A 72 -14.53 -7.31 -0.74
CA THR A 72 -13.58 -6.63 -1.61
C THR A 72 -13.65 -7.21 -3.02
N SER A 73 -13.86 -6.34 -4.01
CA SER A 73 -13.86 -6.75 -5.43
C SER A 73 -12.51 -7.31 -5.88
N GLU A 74 -12.52 -8.18 -6.89
CA GLU A 74 -11.29 -8.81 -7.40
C GLU A 74 -10.26 -7.76 -7.87
N HIS A 75 -10.70 -6.72 -8.58
CA HIS A 75 -9.83 -5.64 -9.04
C HIS A 75 -9.23 -4.82 -7.89
N THR A 76 -10.02 -4.55 -6.84
CA THR A 76 -9.53 -3.88 -5.63
C THR A 76 -8.53 -4.77 -4.90
N ARG A 77 -8.84 -6.06 -4.76
CA ARG A 77 -7.96 -7.05 -4.13
C ARG A 77 -6.62 -7.15 -4.86
N GLN A 78 -6.63 -7.18 -6.19
CA GLN A 78 -5.43 -7.20 -7.03
C GLN A 78 -4.60 -5.93 -6.81
N ALA A 79 -5.21 -4.75 -6.84
CA ALA A 79 -4.49 -3.49 -6.60
C ALA A 79 -3.89 -3.41 -5.19
N LEU A 80 -4.64 -3.77 -4.17
CA LEU A 80 -4.14 -3.79 -2.79
C LEU A 80 -3.02 -4.83 -2.61
N ASN A 81 -3.10 -5.97 -3.29
CA ASN A 81 -2.05 -6.99 -3.26
C ASN A 81 -0.76 -6.51 -3.92
N GLU A 82 -0.83 -5.81 -5.06
CA GLU A 82 0.36 -5.21 -5.68
C GLU A 82 1.02 -4.18 -4.76
N LEU A 83 0.23 -3.33 -4.09
CA LEU A 83 0.73 -2.37 -3.11
C LEU A 83 1.37 -3.05 -1.89
N LEU A 84 0.77 -4.14 -1.41
CA LEU A 84 1.32 -4.96 -0.32
C LEU A 84 2.66 -5.60 -0.71
N ILE A 85 2.76 -6.09 -1.95
CA ILE A 85 4.01 -6.67 -2.48
C ILE A 85 5.07 -5.58 -2.63
N SER A 86 4.70 -4.39 -3.12
CA SER A 86 5.67 -3.32 -3.37
C SER A 86 6.28 -2.77 -2.08
N ILE A 87 5.52 -2.66 -0.98
CA ILE A 87 6.06 -2.24 0.33
C ILE A 87 6.94 -3.32 0.99
N ASN A 88 6.73 -4.59 0.64
CA ASN A 88 7.50 -5.72 1.16
C ASN A 88 8.66 -6.15 0.27
N ARG A 89 8.70 -5.66 -0.97
CA ARG A 89 9.88 -5.78 -1.83
C ARG A 89 11.01 -5.03 -1.15
N THR A 90 11.87 -5.79 -0.48
CA THR A 90 13.12 -5.29 0.05
C THR A 90 13.87 -4.63 -1.10
N PRO A 91 14.16 -3.31 -1.06
CA PRO A 91 14.95 -2.70 -2.11
C PRO A 91 16.33 -3.37 -2.08
N ILE A 92 16.66 -4.10 -3.15
CA ILE A 92 17.99 -4.66 -3.36
C ILE A 92 18.86 -3.47 -3.76
N TYR A 93 19.35 -2.73 -2.76
CA TYR A 93 20.41 -1.72 -2.92
C TYR A 93 21.76 -2.39 -3.12
#